data_AF-C9LPE8-F1
#
_entry.id   AF-C9LPE8-F1
#
_cell.length_a   1.000
_cell.length_b   1.000
_cell.length_c   1.000
_cell.angle_alpha   90.00
_cell.angle_beta   90.00
_cell.angle_gamma   90.00
#
_symmetry.space_group_name_H-M   'P 1'
#
loop_
_entity.id
_entity.type
_entity.pdbx_description
1 polymer ?
#
loop_
_entity_poly.entity_id
_entity_poly.type
_entity_poly.pdbx_seq_one_letter_code
_entity_poly.pdbx_strand_id
1 'polypeptide(L)'
;MAEILTDMESAETFKAYESYLLGQPAKAGTVLRQGAFLYIWKEKFETDGTVLQTSYGTVVTTLDSESKTLFACREFLGARRLPSGVSAALSEKGIYIFPDELWTPREDFAEWKREIDFTMYTVTAEEAGTLYGISGKTVASDCEKGAFKKSEARKSGKNWLITKQAADFRYGGGSEPAAPMNPLLLVFTTLEAAELWNRDSGDVRSAASGAGHRAARMADGDRRKSGRSWIVTRDAMERLYGPPVFEKMREAVRTLI
;
A
#
# COMPACT_ATOMS: atom_id res chain seq x y z
N MET A 1 10.11 -0.68 8.67
CA MET A 1 9.83 -0.04 7.37
C MET A 1 11.14 0.54 6.84
N ALA A 2 11.33 0.61 5.53
CA ALA A 2 12.35 1.51 5.00
C ALA A 2 11.93 2.95 5.31
N GLU A 3 12.88 3.78 5.71
CA GLU A 3 12.64 5.23 5.73
C GLU A 3 12.42 5.68 4.28
N ILE A 4 11.36 6.48 4.07
CA ILE A 4 10.99 6.98 2.75
C ILE A 4 11.51 8.41 2.61
N LEU A 5 12.35 8.64 1.62
CA LEU A 5 12.93 9.93 1.32
C LEU A 5 12.35 10.44 0.00
N THR A 6 12.06 11.74 -0.10
CA THR A 6 11.53 12.35 -1.32
C THR A 6 12.07 13.75 -1.58
N ASP A 7 12.17 14.12 -2.85
CA ASP A 7 12.43 15.48 -3.32
C ASP A 7 11.22 16.08 -4.06
N MET A 8 10.05 15.45 -3.92
CA MET A 8 8.79 15.82 -4.55
C MET A 8 7.86 16.51 -3.55
N GLU A 9 6.93 17.31 -4.09
CA GLU A 9 5.79 17.80 -3.32
C GLU A 9 4.94 16.62 -2.82
N SER A 10 4.32 16.77 -1.65
CA SER A 10 3.65 15.64 -0.99
C SER A 10 2.54 15.01 -1.84
N ALA A 11 1.79 15.82 -2.59
CA ALA A 11 0.69 15.32 -3.44
C ALA A 11 1.18 14.43 -4.59
N GLU A 12 2.35 14.74 -5.15
CA GLU A 12 2.96 13.93 -6.21
C GLU A 12 3.62 12.67 -5.62
N THR A 13 4.24 12.81 -4.44
CA THR A 13 4.80 11.70 -3.66
C THR A 13 3.75 10.61 -3.40
N PHE A 14 2.54 11.02 -2.99
CA PHE A 14 1.42 10.07 -2.80
C PHE A 14 1.07 9.30 -4.07
N LYS A 15 1.03 9.96 -5.24
CA LYS A 15 0.69 9.31 -6.52
C LYS A 15 1.77 8.32 -6.98
N ALA A 16 3.04 8.69 -6.82
CA ALA A 16 4.15 7.80 -7.14
C ALA A 16 4.15 6.58 -6.21
N TYR A 17 3.93 6.79 -4.90
CA TYR A 17 3.84 5.71 -3.94
C TYR A 17 2.64 4.80 -4.17
N GLU A 18 1.46 5.35 -4.49
CA GLU A 18 0.28 4.58 -4.89
C GLU A 18 0.58 3.65 -6.07
N SER A 19 1.21 4.19 -7.12
CA SER A 19 1.60 3.41 -8.31
C SER A 19 2.53 2.26 -7.93
N TYR A 20 3.50 2.54 -7.05
CA TYR A 20 4.41 1.52 -6.51
C TYR A 20 3.69 0.43 -5.72
N LEU A 21 2.74 0.77 -4.85
CA LEU A 21 1.97 -0.21 -4.11
C LEU A 21 1.10 -1.09 -5.01
N LEU A 22 0.57 -0.51 -6.09
CA LEU A 22 -0.17 -1.24 -7.14
C LEU A 22 0.73 -2.11 -8.02
N GLY A 23 2.05 -1.93 -7.96
CA GLY A 23 3.00 -2.56 -8.87
C GLY A 23 2.81 -2.09 -10.33
N GLN A 24 2.35 -0.85 -10.52
CA GLN A 24 2.13 -0.25 -11.83
C GLN A 24 3.19 0.82 -12.12
N PRO A 25 3.66 0.96 -13.36
CA PRO A 25 4.59 2.03 -13.74
C PRO A 25 4.09 3.40 -13.27
N ALA A 26 4.96 4.17 -12.61
CA ALA A 26 4.64 5.52 -12.17
C ALA A 26 4.57 6.44 -13.40
N LYS A 27 3.47 7.19 -13.55
CA LYS A 27 3.32 8.15 -14.66
C LYS A 27 4.28 9.35 -14.56
N ALA A 28 4.69 9.68 -13.33
CA ALA A 28 5.60 10.77 -13.03
C ALA A 28 6.50 10.35 -11.87
N GLY A 29 7.75 10.80 -11.92
CA GLY A 29 8.79 10.43 -10.97
C GLY A 29 9.19 8.96 -11.04
N THR A 30 10.00 8.57 -10.06
CA THR A 30 10.56 7.23 -9.90
C THR A 30 10.47 6.82 -8.43
N VAL A 31 10.00 5.61 -8.16
CA VAL A 31 10.15 4.99 -6.84
C VAL A 31 11.35 4.06 -6.87
N LEU A 32 12.37 4.33 -6.08
CA LEU A 32 13.65 3.62 -6.11
C LEU A 32 13.97 3.03 -4.74
N ARG A 33 14.57 1.85 -4.71
CA ARG A 33 15.09 1.23 -3.50
C ARG A 33 16.58 0.98 -3.65
N GLN A 34 17.34 1.54 -2.71
CA GLN A 34 18.78 1.32 -2.57
C GLN A 34 19.11 1.22 -1.08
N GLY A 35 19.79 0.13 -0.69
CA GLY A 35 20.11 -0.15 0.70
C GLY A 35 18.88 -0.23 1.61
N ALA A 36 18.88 0.59 2.67
CA ALA A 36 17.82 0.61 3.69
C ALA A 36 16.63 1.52 3.33
N PHE A 37 16.77 2.37 2.31
CA PHE A 37 15.85 3.46 2.03
C PHE A 37 14.98 3.19 0.81
N LEU A 38 13.81 3.82 0.80
CA LEU A 38 12.97 3.97 -0.38
C LEU A 38 12.99 5.44 -0.78
N TYR A 39 13.32 5.75 -2.03
CA TYR A 39 13.36 7.10 -2.57
C TYR A 39 12.18 7.30 -3.49
N ILE A 40 11.50 8.43 -3.38
CA ILE A 40 10.49 8.88 -4.32
C ILE A 40 11.03 10.15 -4.97
N TRP A 41 11.48 10.00 -6.20
CA TRP A 41 12.29 10.97 -6.91
C TRP A 41 11.50 11.62 -8.05
N LYS A 42 11.57 12.94 -8.21
CA LYS A 42 10.82 13.67 -9.26
C LYS A 42 11.26 13.32 -10.68
N GLU A 43 12.52 12.93 -10.87
CA GLU A 43 13.04 12.59 -12.20
C GLU A 43 12.75 11.13 -12.56
N LYS A 44 13.00 10.80 -13.82
CA LYS A 44 12.82 9.47 -14.37
C LYS A 44 14.15 8.74 -14.36
N PHE A 45 14.21 7.61 -13.68
CA PHE A 45 15.30 6.67 -13.84
C PHE A 45 15.07 5.82 -15.08
N GLU A 46 16.08 5.76 -15.94
CA GLU A 46 16.14 4.85 -17.08
C GLU A 46 17.59 4.41 -17.29
N THR A 47 17.78 3.14 -17.67
CA THR A 47 19.06 2.61 -18.13
C THR A 47 18.83 1.58 -19.22
N ASP A 48 19.79 1.42 -20.12
CA ASP A 48 19.82 0.31 -21.07
C ASP A 48 20.16 -0.99 -20.36
N GLY A 49 19.58 -2.10 -20.80
CA GLY A 49 19.78 -3.43 -20.22
C GLY A 49 19.00 -4.52 -20.92
N THR A 50 19.09 -5.75 -20.42
CA THR A 50 18.30 -6.88 -20.90
C THR A 50 16.84 -6.70 -20.49
N VAL A 51 15.92 -6.83 -21.43
CA VAL A 51 14.48 -6.72 -21.18
C VAL A 51 13.88 -8.10 -20.94
N LEU A 52 13.24 -8.28 -19.79
CA LEU A 52 12.52 -9.48 -19.40
C LEU A 52 11.02 -9.17 -19.31
N GLN A 53 10.21 -10.02 -19.93
CA GLN A 53 8.75 -9.98 -19.74
C GLN A 53 8.37 -10.93 -18.62
N THR A 54 7.85 -10.38 -17.52
CA THR A 54 7.59 -11.14 -16.30
C THR A 54 6.12 -11.08 -15.91
N SER A 55 5.72 -11.90 -14.93
CA SER A 55 4.38 -11.76 -14.33
C SER A 55 4.18 -10.42 -13.62
N TYR A 56 5.25 -9.67 -13.34
CA TYR A 56 5.26 -8.33 -12.74
C TYR A 56 5.21 -7.20 -13.77
N GLY A 57 5.18 -7.52 -15.06
CA GLY A 57 5.33 -6.57 -16.16
C GLY A 57 6.74 -6.57 -16.73
N THR A 58 7.07 -5.49 -17.44
CA THR A 58 8.39 -5.31 -18.07
C THR A 58 9.44 -4.99 -17.01
N VAL A 59 10.50 -5.80 -17.00
CA VAL A 59 11.68 -5.62 -16.15
C VAL A 59 12.90 -5.42 -17.05
N VAL A 60 13.61 -4.31 -16.87
CA VAL A 60 14.91 -4.05 -17.51
C VAL A 60 15.99 -4.33 -16.48
N THR A 61 16.98 -5.13 -16.82
CA THR A 61 18.07 -5.48 -15.90
C THR A 61 19.44 -5.27 -16.52
N THR A 62 20.36 -4.73 -15.73
CA THR A 62 21.80 -4.68 -16.06
C THR A 62 22.60 -5.74 -15.33
N LEU A 63 21.93 -6.60 -14.54
CA LEU A 63 22.56 -7.73 -13.90
C LEU A 63 22.82 -8.86 -14.91
N ASP A 64 23.89 -9.62 -14.68
CA ASP A 64 24.28 -10.80 -15.45
C ASP A 64 23.43 -12.05 -15.15
N SER A 65 22.58 -11.99 -14.11
CA SER A 65 21.78 -13.12 -13.63
C SER A 65 20.28 -12.81 -13.67
N GLU A 66 19.56 -13.56 -14.50
CA GLU A 66 18.09 -13.52 -14.55
C GLU A 66 17.46 -13.93 -13.21
N SER A 67 17.92 -15.02 -12.59
CA SER A 67 17.42 -15.46 -11.29
C SER A 67 17.59 -14.42 -10.20
N LYS A 68 18.75 -13.74 -10.14
CA LYS A 68 19.00 -12.63 -9.20
C LYS A 68 18.09 -11.45 -9.50
N THR A 69 17.86 -11.15 -10.78
CA THR A 69 16.94 -10.09 -11.24
C THR A 69 15.51 -10.35 -10.78
N LEU A 70 14.98 -11.54 -11.04
CA LEU A 70 13.61 -11.90 -10.67
C LEU A 70 13.41 -11.91 -9.16
N PHE A 71 14.41 -12.38 -8.41
CA PHE A 71 14.40 -12.31 -6.95
C PHE A 71 14.39 -10.87 -6.44
N ALA A 72 15.28 -10.00 -6.95
CA ALA A 72 15.34 -8.59 -6.56
C ALA A 72 14.04 -7.85 -6.92
N CYS A 73 13.45 -8.11 -8.09
CA CYS A 73 12.17 -7.54 -8.51
C CYS A 73 11.04 -7.91 -7.54
N ARG A 74 10.97 -9.19 -7.13
CA ARG A 74 9.99 -9.65 -6.14
C ARG A 74 10.19 -8.96 -4.78
N GLU A 75 11.43 -8.89 -4.28
CA GLU A 75 11.72 -8.23 -3.00
C GLU A 75 11.42 -6.72 -3.06
N PHE A 76 11.70 -6.07 -4.19
CA PHE A 76 11.39 -4.66 -4.43
C PHE A 76 9.89 -4.40 -4.36
N LEU A 77 9.06 -5.14 -5.09
CA LEU A 77 7.60 -5.00 -5.04
C LEU A 77 7.02 -5.41 -3.67
N GLY A 78 7.72 -6.27 -2.92
CA GLY A 78 7.39 -6.61 -1.54
C GLY A 78 7.79 -5.56 -0.49
N ALA A 79 8.36 -4.42 -0.89
CA ALA A 79 8.95 -3.42 -0.01
C ALA A 79 10.01 -3.99 0.95
N ARG A 80 10.70 -5.05 0.53
CA ARG A 80 11.75 -5.75 1.30
C ARG A 80 13.13 -5.27 0.90
N ARG A 81 14.14 -5.63 1.70
CA ARG A 81 15.55 -5.34 1.38
C ARG A 81 15.96 -6.13 0.14
N LEU A 82 16.73 -5.49 -0.73
CA LEU A 82 17.26 -6.11 -1.94
C LEU A 82 18.55 -6.88 -1.63
N PRO A 83 19.00 -7.76 -2.53
CA PRO A 83 20.35 -8.33 -2.47
C PRO A 83 21.42 -7.23 -2.37
N SER A 84 22.53 -7.54 -1.71
CA SER A 84 23.66 -6.60 -1.60
C SER A 84 24.15 -6.15 -2.97
N GLY A 85 24.43 -4.85 -3.11
CA GLY A 85 24.89 -4.25 -4.37
C GLY A 85 23.81 -4.16 -5.44
N VAL A 86 22.54 -4.30 -5.09
CA VAL A 86 21.41 -4.21 -6.03
C VAL A 86 20.43 -3.13 -5.61
N SER A 87 20.14 -2.27 -6.57
CA SER A 87 19.10 -1.28 -6.54
C SER A 87 17.97 -1.66 -7.49
N ALA A 88 16.79 -1.13 -7.20
CA ALA A 88 15.62 -1.31 -8.06
C ALA A 88 14.86 0.01 -8.19
N ALA A 89 14.30 0.27 -9.36
CA ALA A 89 13.46 1.45 -9.61
C ALA A 89 12.19 1.07 -10.35
N LEU A 90 11.07 1.72 -9.99
CA LEU A 90 9.82 1.70 -10.74
C LEU A 90 9.65 3.08 -11.37
N SER A 91 9.67 3.11 -12.69
CA SER A 91 9.55 4.32 -13.51
C SER A 91 8.54 4.06 -14.62
N GLU A 92 8.35 5.00 -15.54
CA GLU A 92 7.28 5.00 -16.55
C GLU A 92 7.29 3.76 -17.47
N LYS A 93 8.48 3.25 -17.81
CA LYS A 93 8.64 2.10 -18.72
C LYS A 93 8.61 0.74 -18.01
N GLY A 94 8.53 0.71 -16.68
CA GLY A 94 8.51 -0.53 -15.90
C GLY A 94 9.51 -0.53 -14.74
N ILE A 95 10.00 -1.74 -14.43
CA ILE A 95 10.91 -1.97 -13.31
C ILE A 95 12.33 -2.07 -13.84
N TYR A 96 13.26 -1.38 -13.20
CA TYR A 96 14.69 -1.45 -13.48
C TYR A 96 15.38 -2.15 -12.31
N ILE A 97 16.24 -3.12 -12.59
CA ILE A 97 17.09 -3.80 -11.60
C ILE A 97 18.54 -3.59 -11.99
N PHE A 98 19.35 -3.01 -11.11
CA PHE A 98 20.68 -2.54 -11.46
C PHE A 98 21.66 -2.54 -10.27
N PRO A 99 22.98 -2.51 -10.52
CA PRO A 99 23.99 -2.34 -9.48
C PRO A 99 23.89 -0.97 -8.79
N ASP A 100 24.23 -0.90 -7.51
CA ASP A 100 24.13 0.34 -6.72
C ASP A 100 24.94 1.50 -7.33
N GLU A 101 26.01 1.20 -8.08
CA GLU A 101 26.91 2.18 -8.69
C GLU A 101 26.24 3.02 -9.79
N LEU A 102 25.11 2.58 -10.36
CA LEU A 102 24.42 3.31 -11.42
C LEU A 102 23.53 4.45 -10.91
N TRP A 103 23.33 4.56 -9.59
CA TRP A 103 22.56 5.64 -9.01
C TRP A 103 23.04 6.00 -7.61
N THR A 104 23.11 7.30 -7.31
CA THR A 104 23.45 7.80 -5.98
C THR A 104 22.42 8.84 -5.56
N PRO A 105 21.92 8.79 -4.31
CA PRO A 105 20.99 9.80 -3.82
C PRO A 105 21.66 11.17 -3.80
N ARG A 106 20.88 12.19 -4.17
CA ARG A 106 21.27 13.60 -4.08
C ARG A 106 21.08 14.12 -2.65
N GLU A 107 21.63 15.29 -2.36
CA GLU A 107 21.55 15.91 -1.02
C GLU A 107 20.17 16.55 -0.72
N ASP A 108 19.30 16.72 -1.71
CA ASP A 108 18.00 17.40 -1.60
C ASP A 108 16.83 16.49 -1.16
N PHE A 109 17.09 15.21 -0.93
CA PHE A 109 16.09 14.28 -0.39
C PHE A 109 15.78 14.58 1.07
N ALA A 110 14.49 14.69 1.40
CA ALA A 110 14.00 14.85 2.77
C ALA A 110 13.14 13.66 3.21
N GLU A 111 13.08 13.41 4.51
CA GLU A 111 12.19 12.39 5.08
C GLU A 111 10.72 12.74 4.78
N TRP A 112 9.99 11.81 4.14
CA TRP A 112 8.57 11.98 3.90
C TRP A 112 7.73 11.56 5.11
N LYS A 113 7.36 12.55 5.92
CA LYS A 113 6.47 12.36 7.07
C LYS A 113 5.01 12.31 6.61
N ARG A 114 4.45 11.09 6.60
CA ARG A 114 3.03 10.85 6.30
C ARG A 114 2.16 11.19 7.51
N GLU A 115 1.90 12.48 7.71
CA GLU A 115 1.06 12.99 8.82
C GLU A 115 -0.45 12.90 8.50
N ILE A 116 -0.89 11.78 7.90
CA ILE A 116 -2.27 11.57 7.46
C ILE A 116 -2.82 10.26 8.03
N ASP A 117 -3.96 10.36 8.72
CA ASP A 117 -4.69 9.19 9.20
C ASP A 117 -5.58 8.62 8.08
N PHE A 118 -5.06 7.63 7.36
CA PHE A 118 -5.81 6.92 6.30
C PHE A 118 -7.01 6.13 6.82
N THR A 119 -7.08 5.82 8.13
CA THR A 119 -8.24 5.11 8.70
C THR A 119 -9.49 5.98 8.73
N MET A 120 -9.34 7.30 8.62
CA MET A 120 -10.46 8.26 8.52
C MET A 120 -11.08 8.31 7.12
N TYR A 121 -10.37 7.84 6.10
CA TYR A 121 -10.84 7.79 4.71
C TYR A 121 -11.43 6.44 4.31
N THR A 122 -11.51 5.49 5.25
CA THR A 122 -12.02 4.13 5.01
C THR A 122 -13.08 3.78 6.02
N VAL A 123 -14.19 3.21 5.55
CA VAL A 123 -15.29 2.73 6.38
C VAL A 123 -15.61 1.29 6.03
N THR A 124 -16.09 0.53 7.02
CA THR A 124 -16.73 -0.75 6.77
C THR A 124 -18.16 -0.56 6.27
N ALA A 125 -18.73 -1.57 5.62
CA ALA A 125 -20.16 -1.54 5.23
C ALA A 125 -21.10 -1.29 6.42
N GLU A 126 -20.78 -1.80 7.61
CA GLU A 126 -21.56 -1.55 8.83
C GLU A 126 -21.46 -0.08 9.25
N GLU A 127 -20.25 0.48 9.30
CA GLU A 127 -20.05 1.89 9.64
C GLU A 127 -20.75 2.81 8.62
N ALA A 128 -20.58 2.56 7.32
CA ALA A 128 -21.27 3.31 6.28
C ALA A 128 -22.80 3.26 6.46
N GLY A 129 -23.34 2.10 6.79
CA GLY A 129 -24.77 1.97 7.09
C GLY A 129 -25.21 2.89 8.23
N THR A 130 -24.50 2.85 9.35
CA THR A 130 -24.79 3.75 10.48
C THR A 130 -24.63 5.22 10.11
N LEU A 131 -23.57 5.59 9.38
CA LEU A 131 -23.29 6.97 9.00
C LEU A 131 -24.39 7.58 8.13
N TYR A 132 -24.94 6.81 7.18
CA TYR A 132 -25.91 7.32 6.20
C TYR A 132 -27.35 6.85 6.45
N GLY A 133 -27.64 6.30 7.64
CA GLY A 133 -29.00 5.90 8.03
C GLY A 133 -29.58 4.74 7.22
N ILE A 134 -28.74 3.86 6.67
CA ILE A 134 -29.14 2.67 5.92
C ILE A 134 -28.60 1.40 6.58
N SER A 135 -29.14 0.22 6.24
CA SER A 135 -28.64 -1.00 6.84
C SER A 135 -27.26 -1.36 6.30
N GLY A 136 -26.31 -1.75 7.17
CA GLY A 136 -25.00 -2.25 6.73
C GLY A 136 -25.09 -3.50 5.83
N LYS A 137 -26.18 -4.28 5.94
CA LYS A 137 -26.48 -5.39 5.01
C LYS A 137 -26.79 -4.89 3.60
N THR A 138 -27.51 -3.78 3.48
CA THR A 138 -27.77 -3.12 2.19
C THR A 138 -26.47 -2.66 1.56
N VAL A 139 -25.60 -2.00 2.34
CA VAL A 139 -24.28 -1.56 1.86
C VAL A 139 -23.44 -2.75 1.39
N ALA A 140 -23.38 -3.83 2.17
CA ALA A 140 -22.65 -5.04 1.78
C ALA A 140 -23.21 -5.67 0.49
N SER A 141 -24.55 -5.72 0.34
CA SER A 141 -25.21 -6.22 -0.86
C SER A 141 -24.89 -5.37 -2.09
N ASP A 142 -24.81 -4.04 -1.93
CA ASP A 142 -24.40 -3.14 -3.00
C ASP A 142 -22.96 -3.38 -3.44
N CYS A 143 -22.04 -3.60 -2.50
CA CYS A 143 -20.67 -3.99 -2.83
C CYS A 143 -20.63 -5.31 -3.62
N GLU A 144 -21.39 -6.34 -3.18
CA GLU A 144 -21.48 -7.63 -3.86
C GLU A 144 -22.06 -7.54 -5.27
N LYS A 145 -22.99 -6.60 -5.48
CA LYS A 145 -23.60 -6.32 -6.80
C LYS A 145 -22.75 -5.41 -7.69
N GLY A 146 -21.56 -5.00 -7.25
CA GLY A 146 -20.67 -4.15 -8.04
C GLY A 146 -21.12 -2.69 -8.13
N ALA A 147 -21.83 -2.18 -7.13
CA ALA A 147 -22.28 -0.79 -7.10
C ALA A 147 -21.15 0.24 -6.90
N PHE A 148 -19.95 -0.22 -6.54
CA PHE A 148 -18.75 0.56 -6.36
C PHE A 148 -17.69 0.12 -7.37
N LYS A 149 -16.83 1.06 -7.82
CA LYS A 149 -15.66 0.69 -8.60
C LYS A 149 -14.72 -0.16 -7.77
N LYS A 150 -13.86 -0.94 -8.44
CA LYS A 150 -12.82 -1.74 -7.77
C LYS A 150 -11.92 -0.92 -6.84
N SER A 151 -11.59 0.31 -7.23
CA SER A 151 -10.78 1.21 -6.41
C SER A 151 -11.55 1.84 -5.23
N GLU A 152 -12.87 1.70 -5.19
CA GLU A 152 -13.76 2.33 -4.20
C GLU A 152 -14.21 1.36 -3.11
N ALA A 153 -14.26 0.05 -3.40
CA ALA A 153 -14.62 -0.96 -2.41
C ALA A 153 -13.88 -2.29 -2.64
N ARG A 154 -13.49 -2.94 -1.54
CA ARG A 154 -12.80 -4.23 -1.56
C ARG A 154 -13.24 -5.12 -0.41
N LYS A 155 -13.31 -6.43 -0.69
CA LYS A 155 -13.53 -7.44 0.35
C LYS A 155 -12.31 -7.51 1.26
N SER A 156 -12.53 -7.41 2.57
CA SER A 156 -11.49 -7.45 3.62
C SER A 156 -11.93 -8.44 4.70
N GLY A 157 -11.44 -9.67 4.60
CA GLY A 157 -11.92 -10.80 5.39
C GLY A 157 -13.43 -11.02 5.18
N LYS A 158 -14.22 -10.98 6.25
CA LYS A 158 -15.69 -11.14 6.18
C LYS A 158 -16.43 -9.83 5.86
N ASN A 159 -15.76 -8.69 5.90
CA ASN A 159 -16.35 -7.38 5.68
C ASN A 159 -16.01 -6.80 4.29
N TRP A 160 -16.62 -5.67 4.00
CA TRP A 160 -16.23 -4.77 2.92
C TRP A 160 -15.59 -3.52 3.51
N LEU A 161 -14.44 -3.12 2.98
CA LEU A 161 -13.89 -1.79 3.17
C LEU A 161 -14.26 -0.95 1.96
N ILE A 162 -14.69 0.29 2.22
CA ILE A 162 -15.20 1.22 1.22
C ILE A 162 -14.50 2.55 1.48
N THR A 163 -14.08 3.25 0.43
CA THR A 163 -13.59 4.62 0.58
C THR A 163 -14.74 5.48 1.08
N LYS A 164 -14.47 6.30 2.10
CA LYS A 164 -15.51 7.12 2.75
C LYS A 164 -16.19 8.06 1.74
N GLN A 165 -15.41 8.61 0.82
CA GLN A 165 -15.90 9.40 -0.30
C GLN A 165 -16.89 8.64 -1.20
N ALA A 166 -16.59 7.41 -1.60
CA ALA A 166 -17.51 6.65 -2.47
C ALA A 166 -18.81 6.30 -1.74
N ALA A 167 -18.74 6.00 -0.44
CA ALA A 167 -19.92 5.78 0.38
C ALA A 167 -20.78 7.06 0.48
N ASP A 168 -20.17 8.23 0.67
CA ASP A 168 -20.88 9.51 0.72
C ASP A 168 -21.51 9.88 -0.63
N PHE A 169 -20.81 9.66 -1.74
CA PHE A 169 -21.40 9.87 -3.07
C PHE A 169 -22.64 9.01 -3.31
N ARG A 170 -22.65 7.79 -2.77
CA ARG A 170 -23.74 6.84 -3.02
C ARG A 170 -24.93 7.05 -2.08
N TYR A 171 -24.66 7.33 -0.81
CA TYR A 171 -25.67 7.29 0.26
C TYR A 171 -25.87 8.63 0.98
N GLY A 172 -24.93 9.55 0.83
CA GLY A 172 -24.96 10.87 1.45
C GLY A 172 -25.10 11.99 0.42
N GLY A 173 -24.27 13.02 0.58
CA GLY A 173 -24.35 14.27 -0.19
C GLY A 173 -23.18 14.51 -1.16
N GLY A 174 -22.16 13.65 -1.16
CA GLY A 174 -20.96 13.82 -2.00
C GLY A 174 -20.04 14.97 -1.57
N SER A 175 -20.03 15.29 -0.28
CA SER A 175 -19.19 16.32 0.35
C SER A 175 -17.86 15.79 0.93
N GLU A 176 -17.74 14.48 1.14
CA GLU A 176 -16.53 13.88 1.70
C GLU A 176 -15.32 14.03 0.76
N PRO A 177 -14.18 14.54 1.26
CA PRO A 177 -13.01 14.77 0.43
C PRO A 177 -12.35 13.46 -0.02
N ALA A 178 -11.68 13.52 -1.15
CA ALA A 178 -10.82 12.44 -1.60
C ALA A 178 -9.61 12.29 -0.66
N ALA A 179 -9.20 11.05 -0.41
CA ALA A 179 -7.89 10.79 0.17
C ALA A 179 -6.78 11.17 -0.82
N PRO A 180 -5.59 11.56 -0.36
CA PRO A 180 -4.47 11.91 -1.24
C PRO A 180 -3.92 10.72 -2.05
N MET A 181 -4.23 9.50 -1.61
CA MET A 181 -4.07 8.25 -2.36
C MET A 181 -5.15 7.25 -1.91
N ASN A 182 -5.36 6.17 -2.66
CA ASN A 182 -6.33 5.14 -2.36
C ASN A 182 -6.05 4.50 -0.98
N PRO A 183 -6.92 4.73 0.02
CA PRO A 183 -6.67 4.27 1.38
C PRO A 183 -6.80 2.74 1.51
N LEU A 184 -7.46 2.06 0.56
CA LEU A 184 -7.63 0.60 0.57
C LEU A 184 -6.33 -0.18 0.31
N LEU A 185 -5.27 0.52 -0.12
CA LEU A 185 -3.90 0.00 -0.23
C LEU A 185 -3.16 -0.04 1.12
N LEU A 186 -3.63 0.78 2.07
CA LEU A 186 -2.97 1.02 3.34
C LEU A 186 -3.79 0.57 4.54
N VAL A 187 -5.11 0.38 4.39
CA VAL A 187 -6.01 0.06 5.49
C VAL A 187 -6.63 -1.31 5.30
N PHE A 188 -6.59 -2.12 6.35
CA PHE A 188 -7.08 -3.50 6.37
C PHE A 188 -7.95 -3.72 7.60
N THR A 189 -8.95 -4.60 7.51
CA THR A 189 -9.55 -5.14 8.73
C THR A 189 -8.54 -6.02 9.47
N THR A 190 -8.67 -6.16 10.78
CA THR A 190 -7.77 -7.04 11.56
C THR A 190 -7.79 -8.49 11.08
N LEU A 191 -8.90 -8.96 10.52
CA LEU A 191 -9.00 -10.31 9.96
C LEU A 191 -8.17 -10.45 8.68
N GLU A 192 -8.30 -9.51 7.75
CA GLU A 192 -7.49 -9.50 6.54
C GLU A 192 -5.99 -9.30 6.87
N ALA A 193 -5.69 -8.37 7.76
CA ALA A 193 -4.32 -8.11 8.19
C ALA A 193 -3.66 -9.36 8.79
N ALA A 194 -4.42 -10.18 9.53
CA ALA A 194 -3.93 -11.46 10.03
C ALA A 194 -3.56 -12.42 8.90
N GLU A 195 -4.38 -12.52 7.85
CA GLU A 195 -4.10 -13.36 6.68
C GLU A 195 -2.87 -12.88 5.90
N LEU A 196 -2.78 -11.57 5.64
CA LEU A 196 -1.71 -10.92 4.88
C LEU A 196 -0.34 -11.02 5.58
N TRP A 197 -0.30 -10.98 6.91
CA TRP A 197 0.94 -11.10 7.71
C TRP A 197 1.19 -12.51 8.26
N ASN A 198 0.33 -13.47 7.94
CA ASN A 198 0.40 -14.85 8.46
C ASN A 198 0.43 -14.90 9.99
N ARG A 199 -0.51 -14.17 10.63
CA ARG A 199 -0.67 -14.07 12.08
C ARG A 199 -2.02 -14.61 12.53
N ASP A 200 -2.13 -14.90 13.82
CA ASP A 200 -3.41 -15.20 14.44
C ASP A 200 -4.30 -13.95 14.45
N SER A 201 -5.57 -14.13 14.06
CA SER A 201 -6.55 -13.04 14.01
C SER A 201 -6.89 -12.47 15.38
N GLY A 202 -6.82 -13.28 16.44
CA GLY A 202 -6.99 -12.86 17.82
C GLY A 202 -5.85 -11.96 18.28
N ASP A 203 -4.59 -12.29 17.98
CA ASP A 203 -3.42 -11.45 18.29
C ASP A 203 -3.50 -10.08 17.62
N VAL A 204 -3.79 -10.03 16.30
CA VAL A 204 -3.91 -8.76 15.57
C VAL A 204 -5.07 -7.92 16.11
N ARG A 205 -6.22 -8.55 16.40
CA ARG A 205 -7.37 -7.86 16.99
C ARG A 205 -7.08 -7.36 18.40
N SER A 206 -6.41 -8.16 19.23
CA SER A 206 -6.00 -7.80 20.59
C SER A 206 -5.12 -6.56 20.57
N ALA A 207 -4.07 -6.59 19.73
CA ALA A 207 -3.18 -5.47 19.49
C ALA A 207 -3.96 -4.23 19.03
N ALA A 208 -4.91 -4.35 18.08
CA ALA A 208 -5.72 -3.23 17.62
C ALA A 208 -6.68 -2.68 18.69
N SER A 209 -7.22 -3.53 19.57
CA SER A 209 -8.15 -3.11 20.62
C SER A 209 -7.50 -2.44 21.84
N GLY A 210 -6.16 -2.36 21.87
CA GLY A 210 -5.42 -1.80 23.00
C GLY A 210 -4.97 -2.83 24.03
N ALA A 211 -5.14 -4.11 23.75
CA ALA A 211 -4.73 -5.18 24.67
C ALA A 211 -3.35 -5.74 24.33
N GLY A 212 -2.60 -6.11 25.37
CA GLY A 212 -1.28 -6.75 25.26
C GLY A 212 -0.13 -5.81 24.91
N HIS A 213 1.11 -6.31 25.02
CA HIS A 213 2.33 -5.51 24.85
C HIS A 213 2.52 -4.93 23.44
N ARG A 214 1.91 -5.55 22.42
CA ARG A 214 1.98 -5.05 21.03
C ARG A 214 1.21 -3.75 20.84
N ALA A 215 0.12 -3.54 21.59
CA ALA A 215 -0.67 -2.32 21.50
C ALA A 215 0.15 -1.05 21.80
N ALA A 216 1.18 -1.15 22.67
CA ALA A 216 2.07 -0.05 23.01
C ALA A 216 2.97 0.42 21.84
N ARG A 217 3.02 -0.33 20.74
CA ARG A 217 3.78 0.01 19.52
C ARG A 217 2.88 0.58 18.41
N MET A 218 1.58 0.75 18.68
CA MET A 218 0.65 1.41 17.78
C MET A 218 0.48 2.86 18.23
N ALA A 219 0.65 3.79 17.30
CA ALA A 219 0.42 5.21 17.48
C ALA A 219 -1.04 5.57 17.19
N ASP A 220 -1.40 6.83 17.44
CA ASP A 220 -2.68 7.38 16.99
C ASP A 220 -2.75 7.36 15.46
N GLY A 221 -3.94 7.06 14.92
CA GLY A 221 -4.16 6.88 13.48
C GLY A 221 -3.71 5.54 12.89
N ASP A 222 -3.03 4.68 13.66
CA ASP A 222 -2.69 3.32 13.20
C ASP A 222 -3.88 2.37 13.12
N ARG A 223 -4.93 2.70 13.87
CA ARG A 223 -6.06 1.83 14.11
C ARG A 223 -7.27 2.65 14.49
N ARG A 224 -8.43 2.12 14.13
CA ARG A 224 -9.72 2.68 14.54
C ARG A 224 -10.76 1.58 14.58
N LYS A 225 -11.78 1.78 15.40
CA LYS A 225 -12.97 0.94 15.36
C LYS A 225 -13.92 1.46 14.27
N SER A 226 -14.27 0.60 13.33
CA SER A 226 -15.20 0.85 12.23
C SER A 226 -16.36 -0.15 12.33
N GLY A 227 -17.52 0.32 12.79
CA GLY A 227 -18.63 -0.55 13.17
C GLY A 227 -18.22 -1.52 14.29
N ARG A 228 -18.41 -2.82 14.08
CA ARG A 228 -17.95 -3.87 15.02
C ARG A 228 -16.52 -4.33 14.79
N SER A 229 -15.87 -3.86 13.74
CA SER A 229 -14.55 -4.32 13.34
C SER A 229 -13.47 -3.31 13.72
N TRP A 230 -12.26 -3.80 13.96
CA TRP A 230 -11.08 -2.94 14.00
C TRP A 230 -10.45 -2.92 12.61
N ILE A 231 -10.04 -1.72 12.19
CA ILE A 231 -9.20 -1.52 11.01
C ILE A 231 -7.83 -1.05 11.47
N VAL A 232 -6.81 -1.41 10.71
CA VAL A 232 -5.40 -1.15 11.00
C VAL A 232 -4.67 -0.71 9.74
N THR A 233 -3.63 0.12 9.90
CA THR A 233 -2.77 0.55 8.79
C THR A 233 -1.69 -0.48 8.46
N ARG A 234 -1.23 -0.48 7.21
CA ARG A 234 -0.06 -1.20 6.73
C ARG A 234 1.16 -0.90 7.60
N ASP A 235 1.35 0.38 7.90
CA ASP A 235 2.50 0.86 8.66
C ASP A 235 2.57 0.26 10.06
N ALA A 236 1.42 0.22 10.75
CA ALA A 236 1.31 -0.41 12.05
C ALA A 236 1.63 -1.90 11.99
N MET A 237 1.06 -2.61 11.00
CA MET A 237 1.32 -4.03 10.80
C MET A 237 2.79 -4.31 10.49
N GLU A 238 3.43 -3.48 9.68
CA GLU A 238 4.86 -3.61 9.37
C GLU A 238 5.76 -3.36 10.59
N ARG A 239 5.41 -2.40 11.46
CA ARG A 239 6.11 -2.18 12.73
C ARG A 239 5.95 -3.35 13.71
N LEU A 240 4.75 -3.95 13.76
CA LEU A 240 4.44 -5.03 14.69
C LEU A 240 5.03 -6.38 14.25
N TYR A 241 4.98 -6.68 12.95
CA TYR A 241 5.15 -8.03 12.44
C TYR A 241 6.14 -8.15 11.28
N GLY A 242 6.71 -7.05 10.79
CA GLY A 242 7.55 -7.03 9.59
C GLY A 242 6.74 -6.94 8.28
N PRO A 243 7.35 -7.11 7.10
CA PRO A 243 6.65 -6.99 5.82
C PRO A 243 5.59 -8.09 5.63
N PRO A 244 4.49 -7.82 4.90
CA PRO A 244 3.45 -8.82 4.62
C PRO A 244 3.98 -9.96 3.75
N VAL A 245 3.22 -11.04 3.65
CA VAL A 245 3.44 -12.08 2.65
C VAL A 245 3.16 -11.50 1.26
N PHE A 246 4.21 -11.39 0.45
CA PHE A 246 4.17 -10.68 -0.83
C PHE A 246 3.03 -11.16 -1.75
N GLU A 247 2.90 -12.48 -1.97
CA GLU A 247 1.87 -13.00 -2.89
C GLU A 247 0.45 -12.67 -2.43
N LYS A 248 0.18 -12.80 -1.13
CA LYS A 248 -1.14 -12.46 -0.55
C LYS A 248 -1.44 -10.97 -0.68
N MET A 249 -0.46 -10.11 -0.37
CA MET A 249 -0.62 -8.66 -0.51
C MET A 249 -0.85 -8.28 -1.97
N ARG A 250 -0.08 -8.88 -2.89
CA ARG A 250 -0.22 -8.64 -4.33
C ARG A 250 -1.59 -9.05 -4.84
N GLU A 251 -2.09 -10.21 -4.43
CA GLU A 251 -3.44 -10.67 -4.78
C GLU A 251 -4.50 -9.69 -4.28
N ALA A 252 -4.42 -9.27 -3.01
CA ALA A 252 -5.35 -8.31 -2.42
C ALA A 252 -5.34 -6.97 -3.18
N VAL A 253 -4.16 -6.44 -3.49
CA VAL A 253 -4.01 -5.17 -4.21
C VAL A 253 -4.50 -5.26 -5.65
N ARG A 254 -4.28 -6.38 -6.35
CA ARG A 254 -4.77 -6.57 -7.73
C ARG A 254 -6.28 -6.47 -7.87
N THR A 255 -7.04 -6.72 -6.81
CA THR A 255 -8.51 -6.55 -6.84
C THR A 255 -8.95 -5.10 -6.98
N LEU A 256 -8.04 -4.13 -6.74
CA LEU A 256 -8.30 -2.69 -6.86
C LEU A 256 -8.05 -2.14 -8.28
N ILE A 257 -7.52 -2.98 -9.19
CA ILE A 257 -7.20 -2.67 -10.60
C ILE A 257 -8.27 -3.31 -11.50
#